data_AF-A0A2E0FE82-F1
#
_entry.id   AF-A0A2E0FE82-F1
#
_cell.length_a   1.000
_cell.length_b   1.000
_cell.length_c   1.000
_cell.angle_alpha   90.00
_cell.angle_beta   90.00
_cell.angle_gamma   90.00
#
_symmetry.space_group_name_H-M   'P 1'
#
loop_
_entity.id
_entity.type
_entity.pdbx_description
1 polymer ?
#
loop_
_entity_poly.entity_id
_entity_poly.type
_entity_poly.pdbx_seq_one_letter_code
_entity_poly.pdbx_strand_id
1 'polypeptide(L)'
;MKVTGLDGREHSWNPSSGSTSKSSKLHKKAKEVLDKCFPYDRILEEVSLAGTRTSIRKGTLRADFFIPNRNLIIEVHGEQHFKFNSFHYTSKLSFFKAKARDRDKKEWCDLNDITIIEFNFNEDVDDWRRKIE
;
A
#
# COMPACT_ATOMS: atom_id res chain seq x y z
N MET A 1 -10.60 7.35 12.56
CA MET A 1 -11.53 6.19 12.52
C MET A 1 -10.99 5.06 13.39
N LYS A 2 -11.83 4.09 13.75
CA LYS A 2 -11.35 2.87 14.42
C LYS A 2 -11.02 1.81 13.38
N VAL A 3 -9.97 1.04 13.63
CA VAL A 3 -9.55 -0.10 12.78
C VAL A 3 -9.17 -1.28 13.65
N THR A 4 -9.38 -2.48 13.14
CA THR A 4 -8.91 -3.73 13.74
C THR A 4 -7.50 -4.02 13.26
N GLY A 5 -6.56 -4.18 14.20
CA GLY A 5 -5.18 -4.55 13.92
C GLY A 5 -5.02 -6.04 13.61
N LEU A 6 -3.86 -6.41 13.06
CA LEU A 6 -3.47 -7.81 12.87
C LEU A 6 -3.23 -8.55 14.20
N ASP A 7 -3.25 -7.82 15.32
CA ASP A 7 -3.24 -8.35 16.67
C ASP A 7 -4.66 -8.62 17.23
N GLY A 8 -5.70 -8.38 16.42
CA GLY A 8 -7.11 -8.54 16.79
C GLY A 8 -7.65 -7.46 17.72
N ARG A 9 -6.89 -6.38 17.96
CA ARG A 9 -7.29 -5.27 18.84
C ARG A 9 -7.79 -4.09 18.02
N GLU A 10 -8.68 -3.29 18.60
CA GLU A 10 -9.05 -2.01 18.01
C GLU A 10 -7.95 -0.95 18.22
N HIS A 11 -7.67 -0.17 17.19
CA HIS A 11 -6.74 0.96 17.22
C HIS A 11 -7.43 2.22 16.70
N SER A 12 -7.08 3.38 17.26
CA SER A 12 -7.45 4.67 16.67
C SER A 12 -6.53 4.97 15.50
N TRP A 13 -7.10 5.14 14.31
CA TRP A 13 -6.38 5.42 13.08
C TRP A 13 -6.78 6.77 12.50
N ASN A 14 -5.83 7.70 12.52
CA ASN A 14 -5.96 9.04 11.96
C ASN A 14 -4.95 9.17 10.81
N PRO A 15 -5.29 8.71 9.61
CA PRO A 15 -4.34 8.63 8.51
C PRO A 15 -3.91 10.03 8.04
N SER A 16 -2.62 10.16 7.78
CA SER A 16 -1.99 11.37 7.26
C SER A 16 -0.89 10.99 6.27
N SER A 17 -0.60 11.86 5.31
CA SER A 17 0.49 11.63 4.39
C SER A 17 1.84 11.55 5.12
N GLY A 18 2.65 10.58 4.75
CA GLY A 18 4.06 10.47 5.14
C GLY A 18 4.98 11.30 4.25
N SER A 19 6.30 11.12 4.42
CA SER A 19 7.30 11.75 3.56
C SER A 19 7.42 11.02 2.23
N THR A 20 7.28 11.75 1.13
CA THR A 20 7.39 11.24 -0.26
C THR A 20 8.74 11.57 -0.91
N SER A 21 9.71 12.02 -0.12
CA SER A 21 11.05 12.48 -0.58
C SER A 21 11.85 11.43 -1.36
N LYS A 22 11.52 10.14 -1.18
CA LYS A 22 12.17 9.00 -1.86
C LYS A 22 11.19 8.22 -2.74
N SER A 23 10.10 8.85 -3.18
CA SER A 23 9.10 8.22 -4.06
C SER A 23 9.72 7.76 -5.38
N SER A 24 9.36 6.53 -5.79
CA SER A 24 9.81 5.96 -7.06
C SER A 24 9.17 6.67 -8.26
N LYS A 25 9.73 6.49 -9.46
CA LYS A 25 9.11 7.00 -10.70
C LYS A 25 7.70 6.41 -10.91
N LEU A 26 7.52 5.13 -10.55
CA LEU A 26 6.23 4.44 -10.68
C LEU A 26 5.19 5.02 -9.71
N HIS A 27 5.60 5.34 -8.48
CA HIS A 27 4.75 6.02 -7.49
C HIS A 27 4.26 7.37 -8.01
N LYS A 28 5.17 8.20 -8.56
CA LYS A 28 4.79 9.51 -9.14
C LYS A 28 3.82 9.36 -10.31
N LYS A 29 4.06 8.39 -11.20
CA LYS A 29 3.14 8.08 -12.30
C LYS A 29 1.76 7.66 -11.78
N ALA A 30 1.70 6.81 -10.75
CA ALA A 30 0.44 6.41 -10.13
C ALA A 30 -0.28 7.61 -9.51
N LYS A 31 0.43 8.51 -8.82
CA LYS A 31 -0.13 9.76 -8.28
C LYS A 31 -0.80 10.60 -9.37
N GLU A 32 -0.12 10.81 -10.49
CA GLU A 32 -0.67 11.57 -11.63
C GLU A 32 -1.95 10.94 -12.21
N VAL A 33 -2.03 9.60 -12.24
CA VAL A 33 -3.23 8.89 -12.68
C VAL A 33 -4.37 9.09 -11.67
N LEU A 34 -4.09 8.91 -10.37
CA LEU A 34 -5.07 9.07 -9.31
C LEU A 34 -5.60 10.51 -9.23
N ASP A 35 -4.76 11.53 -9.41
CA ASP A 35 -5.19 12.94 -9.45
C ASP A 35 -6.15 13.22 -10.61
N LYS A 36 -5.96 12.56 -11.75
CA LYS A 36 -6.84 12.72 -12.92
C LYS A 36 -8.17 11.97 -12.73
N CYS A 37 -8.12 10.78 -12.13
CA CYS A 37 -9.32 9.96 -11.89
C CYS A 37 -10.16 10.49 -10.74
N PHE A 38 -9.52 11.04 -9.70
CA PHE A 38 -10.16 11.47 -8.47
C PHE A 38 -9.80 12.93 -8.11
N PRO A 39 -10.08 13.91 -8.99
CA PRO A 39 -9.60 15.29 -8.85
C PRO A 39 -10.13 16.03 -7.61
N TYR A 40 -11.20 15.54 -7.01
CA TYR A 40 -11.83 16.14 -5.83
C TYR A 40 -11.57 15.35 -4.54
N ASP A 41 -10.94 14.18 -4.64
CA ASP A 41 -10.65 13.37 -3.47
C ASP A 41 -9.29 13.71 -2.87
N ARG A 42 -9.24 13.64 -1.54
CA ARG A 42 -7.98 13.73 -0.81
C ARG A 42 -7.21 12.42 -0.97
N ILE A 43 -6.10 12.46 -1.70
CA ILE A 43 -5.17 11.33 -1.84
C ILE A 43 -4.04 11.49 -0.83
N LEU A 44 -3.97 10.59 0.15
CA LEU A 44 -2.89 10.52 1.13
C LEU A 44 -1.80 9.57 0.62
N GLU A 45 -0.54 9.89 0.90
CA GLU A 45 0.62 9.11 0.42
C GLU A 45 1.40 8.52 1.59
N GLU A 46 2.01 7.34 1.44
CA GLU A 46 2.91 6.73 2.45
C GLU A 46 2.24 6.61 3.84
N VAL A 47 0.98 6.20 3.86
CA VAL A 47 0.11 6.22 5.05
C VAL A 47 0.43 5.03 5.94
N SER A 48 0.69 5.29 7.22
CA SER A 48 0.94 4.22 8.19
C SER A 48 -0.35 3.49 8.57
N LEU A 49 -0.32 2.16 8.57
CA LEU A 49 -1.47 1.30 8.88
C LEU A 49 -1.45 0.89 10.36
N ALA A 50 -2.34 1.48 11.17
CA ALA A 50 -2.39 1.24 12.62
C ALA A 50 -2.71 -0.23 12.92
N GLY A 51 -2.11 -0.80 13.97
CA GLY A 51 -2.34 -2.19 14.36
C GLY A 51 -1.63 -3.25 13.49
N THR A 52 -0.79 -2.86 12.52
CA THR A 52 0.02 -3.81 11.73
C THR A 52 1.31 -4.25 12.43
N ARG A 53 1.77 -3.48 13.42
CA ARG A 53 2.90 -3.84 14.28
C ARG A 53 2.44 -4.81 15.36
N THR A 54 2.98 -6.02 15.38
CA THR A 54 2.63 -7.08 16.33
C THR A 54 3.83 -7.53 17.15
N SER A 55 3.64 -8.45 18.10
CA SER A 55 4.74 -9.07 18.87
C SER A 55 5.71 -9.83 17.97
N ILE A 56 5.19 -10.46 16.91
CA ILE A 56 5.96 -11.23 15.93
C ILE A 56 6.53 -10.32 14.85
N ARG A 57 5.75 -9.30 14.42
CA ARG A 57 6.13 -8.39 13.34
C ARG A 57 6.55 -7.02 13.85
N LYS A 58 7.84 -6.75 13.75
CA LYS A 58 8.40 -5.44 14.06
C LYS A 58 8.10 -4.43 12.95
N GLY A 59 7.70 -3.23 13.35
CA GLY A 59 7.46 -2.11 12.45
C GLY A 59 6.01 -1.99 11.99
N THR A 60 5.55 -0.74 11.86
CA THR A 60 4.24 -0.41 11.28
C THR A 60 4.34 -0.44 9.76
N LEU A 61 3.43 -1.15 9.10
CA LEU A 61 3.34 -1.15 7.65
C LEU A 61 2.82 0.20 7.15
N ARG A 62 3.14 0.50 5.88
CA ARG A 62 2.67 1.68 5.18
C ARG A 62 2.04 1.28 3.86
N ALA A 63 1.01 2.00 3.45
CA ALA A 63 0.44 1.93 2.13
C ALA A 63 0.91 3.10 1.27
N ASP A 64 1.08 2.86 -0.04
CA ASP A 64 1.58 3.88 -0.96
C ASP A 64 0.57 5.02 -1.12
N PHE A 65 -0.71 4.68 -1.33
CA PHE A 65 -1.80 5.65 -1.33
C PHE A 65 -3.00 5.18 -0.51
N PHE A 66 -3.70 6.15 0.09
CA PHE A 66 -5.01 5.94 0.68
C PHE A 66 -5.96 7.08 0.31
N ILE A 67 -7.17 6.73 -0.14
CA ILE A 67 -8.23 7.66 -0.50
C ILE A 67 -9.39 7.48 0.49
N PRO A 68 -9.48 8.31 1.55
CA PRO A 68 -10.41 8.08 2.66
C PRO A 68 -11.87 8.04 2.22
N ASN A 69 -12.29 8.94 1.33
CA ASN A 69 -13.67 9.03 0.86
C ASN A 69 -14.15 7.78 0.09
N ARG A 70 -13.20 6.95 -0.37
CA ARG A 70 -13.47 5.73 -1.16
C ARG A 70 -13.17 4.45 -0.39
N ASN A 71 -12.67 4.56 0.84
CA ASN A 71 -12.11 3.45 1.60
C ASN A 71 -11.15 2.58 0.77
N LEU A 72 -10.26 3.25 0.00
CA LEU A 72 -9.45 2.62 -1.04
C LEU A 72 -7.96 2.83 -0.78
N ILE A 73 -7.20 1.73 -0.75
CA ILE A 73 -5.74 1.70 -0.75
C ILE A 73 -5.23 1.30 -2.14
N ILE A 74 -4.20 2.00 -2.61
CA ILE A 74 -3.44 1.61 -3.80
C ILE A 74 -2.01 1.27 -3.40
N GLU A 75 -1.52 0.14 -3.88
CA GLU A 75 -0.12 -0.31 -3.78
C GLU A 75 0.53 -0.31 -5.15
N VAL A 76 1.75 0.22 -5.26
CA VAL A 76 2.48 0.37 -6.52
C VAL A 76 3.65 -0.61 -6.56
N HIS A 77 3.44 -1.73 -7.25
CA HIS A 77 4.36 -2.85 -7.27
C HIS A 77 5.35 -2.77 -8.43
N GLY A 78 6.62 -2.52 -8.10
CA GLY A 78 7.75 -2.69 -9.00
C GLY A 78 8.07 -4.17 -9.29
N GLU A 79 8.94 -4.44 -10.27
CA GLU A 79 9.33 -5.81 -10.65
C GLU A 79 9.87 -6.64 -9.48
N GLN A 80 10.54 -5.98 -8.52
CA GLN A 80 11.07 -6.61 -7.31
C GLN A 80 9.99 -7.29 -6.47
N HIS A 81 8.72 -6.87 -6.58
CA HIS A 81 7.62 -7.56 -5.90
C HIS A 81 7.36 -8.93 -6.52
N PHE A 82 7.67 -9.18 -7.79
CA PHE A 82 7.32 -10.41 -8.48
C PHE A 82 8.47 -11.41 -8.55
N LYS A 83 9.69 -10.92 -8.72
CA LYS A 83 10.88 -11.75 -8.88
C LYS A 83 11.98 -11.33 -7.93
N PHE A 84 12.59 -12.33 -7.31
CA PHE A 84 13.81 -12.11 -6.56
C PHE A 84 14.90 -11.59 -7.50
N ASN A 85 15.56 -10.51 -7.08
CA ASN A 85 16.79 -10.02 -7.70
C ASN A 85 17.75 -9.58 -6.59
N SER A 86 19.05 -9.78 -6.82
CA SER A 86 20.10 -9.50 -5.84
C SER A 86 20.35 -8.00 -5.62
N PHE A 87 19.86 -7.14 -6.53
CA PHE A 87 19.98 -5.69 -6.42
C PHE A 87 19.06 -5.12 -5.32
N HIS A 88 17.83 -5.62 -5.25
CA HIS A 88 16.82 -5.18 -4.28
C HIS A 88 16.80 -6.02 -2.99
N TYR A 89 17.32 -7.25 -3.04
CA TYR A 89 17.26 -8.18 -1.90
C TYR A 89 18.60 -8.85 -1.64
N THR A 90 19.07 -8.76 -0.39
CA THR A 90 20.30 -9.43 0.05
C THR A 90 20.17 -10.96 0.05
N SER A 91 18.96 -11.49 0.25
CA SER A 91 18.72 -12.93 0.28
C SER A 91 17.28 -13.30 -0.10
N LYS A 92 17.04 -14.55 -0.51
CA LYS A 92 15.69 -15.05 -0.77
C LYS A 92 14.76 -14.88 0.43
N LEU A 93 15.30 -15.03 1.66
CA LEU A 93 14.54 -14.80 2.88
C LEU A 93 14.03 -13.35 2.98
N SER A 94 14.82 -12.36 2.58
CA SER A 94 14.37 -10.96 2.58
C SER A 94 13.26 -10.69 1.57
N PHE A 95 13.27 -11.38 0.42
CA PHE A 95 12.17 -11.33 -0.55
C PHE A 95 10.91 -12.02 -0.03
N PHE A 96 11.02 -13.20 0.58
CA PHE A 96 9.86 -13.85 1.23
C PHE A 96 9.27 -13.00 2.35
N LYS A 97 10.10 -12.29 3.12
CA LYS A 97 9.63 -11.31 4.11
C LYS A 97 8.89 -10.15 3.44
N ALA A 98 9.35 -9.65 2.29
CA ALA A 98 8.62 -8.62 1.54
C ALA A 98 7.26 -9.13 1.08
N LYS A 99 7.18 -10.34 0.51
CA LYS A 99 5.92 -10.99 0.13
C LYS A 99 4.96 -11.19 1.31
N ALA A 100 5.48 -11.58 2.47
CA ALA A 100 4.68 -11.66 3.69
C ALA A 100 4.13 -10.28 4.07
N ARG A 101 4.90 -9.20 3.86
CA ARG A 101 4.39 -7.84 4.08
C ARG A 101 3.22 -7.48 3.18
N ASP A 102 3.32 -7.81 1.90
CA ASP A 102 2.25 -7.55 0.94
C ASP A 102 0.98 -8.32 1.31
N ARG A 103 1.10 -9.60 1.74
CA ARG A 103 -0.04 -10.39 2.23
C ARG A 103 -0.69 -9.77 3.46
N ASP A 104 0.12 -9.38 4.45
CA ASP A 104 -0.42 -8.87 5.70
C ASP A 104 -1.09 -7.50 5.53
N LYS A 105 -0.71 -6.71 4.50
CA LYS A 105 -1.45 -5.52 4.11
C LYS A 105 -2.85 -5.87 3.61
N LYS A 106 -2.97 -6.91 2.76
CA LYS A 106 -4.26 -7.37 2.25
C LYS A 106 -5.16 -7.85 3.38
N GLU A 107 -4.63 -8.65 4.29
CA GLU A 107 -5.35 -9.11 5.49
C GLU A 107 -5.80 -7.92 6.35
N TRP A 108 -4.93 -6.93 6.56
CA TRP A 108 -5.30 -5.72 7.30
C TRP A 108 -6.41 -4.94 6.60
N CYS A 109 -6.40 -4.85 5.27
CA CYS A 109 -7.46 -4.18 4.51
C CYS A 109 -8.79 -4.94 4.61
N ASP A 110 -8.75 -6.27 4.46
CA ASP A 110 -9.91 -7.16 4.60
C ASP A 110 -10.58 -7.03 5.97
N LEU A 111 -9.79 -7.03 7.06
CA LEU A 111 -10.28 -6.82 8.43
C LEU A 111 -10.99 -5.48 8.66
N ASN A 112 -10.78 -4.51 7.79
CA ASN A 112 -11.25 -3.13 7.94
C ASN A 112 -12.19 -2.70 6.80
N ASP A 113 -12.66 -3.65 5.99
CA ASP A 113 -13.51 -3.43 4.81
C ASP A 113 -12.93 -2.40 3.82
N ILE A 114 -11.59 -2.30 3.78
CA ILE A 114 -10.85 -1.39 2.89
C ILE A 114 -10.54 -2.13 1.60
N THR A 115 -10.89 -1.53 0.47
CA THR A 115 -10.50 -2.06 -0.84
C THR A 115 -9.01 -1.82 -1.05
N ILE A 116 -8.29 -2.84 -1.51
CA ILE A 116 -6.87 -2.74 -1.89
C ILE A 116 -6.67 -3.12 -3.35
N ILE A 117 -6.04 -2.23 -4.11
CA ILE A 117 -5.73 -2.43 -5.53
C ILE A 117 -4.22 -2.30 -5.74
N GLU A 118 -3.67 -3.19 -6.57
CA GLU A 118 -2.25 -3.20 -6.93
C GLU A 118 -2.07 -2.64 -8.35
N PHE A 119 -1.23 -1.62 -8.49
CA PHE A 119 -0.74 -1.09 -9.76
C PHE A 119 0.62 -1.70 -10.06
N ASN A 120 0.67 -2.60 -11.04
CA ASN A 120 1.88 -3.36 -11.34
C ASN A 120 2.73 -2.65 -12.39
N PHE A 121 4.05 -2.81 -12.31
CA PHE A 121 5.00 -2.18 -13.23
C PHE A 121 4.83 -2.55 -14.71
N ASN A 122 4.23 -3.71 -14.98
CA ASN A 122 4.01 -4.27 -16.31
C ASN A 122 2.64 -3.93 -16.89
N GLU A 123 1.88 -3.06 -16.23
CA GLU A 123 0.57 -2.57 -16.64
C GLU A 123 0.68 -1.13 -17.15
N ASP A 124 -0.22 -0.78 -18.06
CA ASP A 124 -0.33 0.60 -18.55
C ASP A 124 -1.31 1.44 -17.72
N VAL A 125 -1.52 2.69 -18.13
CA VAL A 125 -2.42 3.62 -17.42
C VAL A 125 -3.88 3.19 -17.52
N ASP A 126 -4.27 2.58 -18.63
CA ASP A 126 -5.66 2.18 -18.85
C ASP A 126 -5.97 0.88 -18.10
N ASP A 127 -5.01 -0.04 -17.95
CA ASP A 127 -5.08 -1.15 -17.00
C ASP A 127 -5.35 -0.67 -15.57
N TRP A 128 -4.58 0.33 -15.12
CA TRP A 128 -4.73 0.89 -13.78
C TRP A 128 -6.10 1.56 -13.58
N ARG A 129 -6.59 2.28 -14.59
CA ARG A 129 -7.92 2.91 -14.57
C ARG A 129 -9.03 1.86 -14.45
N ARG A 130 -8.99 0.80 -15.24
CA ARG A 130 -9.99 -0.28 -15.19
C ARG A 130 -10.08 -0.96 -13.83
N LYS A 131 -9.02 -0.94 -13.02
CA LYS A 131 -9.03 -1.54 -11.68
C LYS A 131 -9.77 -0.68 -10.66
N ILE A 132 -9.73 0.65 -10.83
CA ILE A 132 -10.26 1.62 -9.86
C ILE A 132 -11.65 2.15 -10.22
N GLU A 133 -12.17 1.78 -11.39
CA GLU A 133 -13.56 1.98 -11.85
C GLU A 133 -14.49 0.89 -11.26
#